data_AF-A0A644WAN9-F1
#
_entry.id   AF-A0A644WAN9-F1
#
_cell.length_a   1.000
_cell.length_b   1.000
_cell.length_c   1.000
_cell.angle_alpha   90.00
_cell.angle_beta   90.00
_cell.angle_gamma   90.00
#
_symmetry.space_group_name_H-M   'P 1'
#
loop_
_entity.id
_entity.type
_entity.pdbx_description
1 polymer ?
#
loop_
_entity_poly.entity_id
_entity_poly.type
_entity_poly.pdbx_seq_one_letter_code
_entity_poly.pdbx_strand_id
1 'polypeptide(L)'
;MPLITVILKAVEGGLPLKNEKKKAAAVRLIVQISVFFLVFLIAVSKWLAEKGISIPLLPDASLHAICPFGGVVTIYEFVTTGGFIQKIHSSSFVLMILGLIAAVLFGTIFCGYICPFGSYQEWIGKLGKKLFPKKYNKLMPVKIDRILRYLRYLVLIMVLYQTAVSAKLVFQSVDPYYALFNFFTNEVAVSAYIMLGVITVLSLFIERPWCKYLCPYGALLGLFNPIRIFKIRRIKNTCIGCKKCDRVCPMNIEVSGKKIIRDLQCISCHKCTSEVSCPVKDTVVISTGKEGVLSEN
;
A
#
# COMPACT_ATOMS: atom_id res chain seq x y z
N MET A 1 16.00 -2.85 15.83
CA MET A 1 15.63 -3.88 16.85
C MET A 1 14.13 -3.99 17.14
N PRO A 2 13.34 -2.96 17.48
CA PRO A 2 11.98 -3.16 18.03
C PRO A 2 10.99 -3.87 17.10
N LEU A 3 11.17 -3.74 15.77
CA LEU A 3 10.33 -4.42 14.78
C LEU A 3 10.44 -5.96 14.86
N ILE A 4 11.66 -6.48 15.06
CA ILE A 4 11.93 -7.92 15.12
C ILE A 4 11.44 -8.50 16.45
N THR A 5 11.65 -7.79 17.56
CA THR A 5 11.18 -8.24 18.89
C THR A 5 9.65 -8.32 18.97
N VAL A 6 8.90 -7.42 18.31
CA VAL A 6 7.43 -7.49 18.23
C VAL A 6 6.97 -8.64 17.32
N ILE A 7 7.72 -8.98 16.28
CA ILE A 7 7.43 -10.14 15.42
C ILE A 7 7.70 -11.46 16.19
N LEU A 8 8.78 -11.53 16.97
CA LEU A 8 9.11 -12.71 17.78
C LEU A 8 8.16 -12.92 18.95
N LYS A 9 7.75 -11.85 19.67
CA LYS A 9 6.76 -11.97 20.76
C LYS A 9 5.34 -12.34 20.30
N ALA A 10 5.06 -12.34 19.00
CA ALA A 10 3.81 -12.88 18.45
C ALA A 10 3.80 -14.43 18.39
N VAL A 11 4.87 -15.09 18.83
CA VAL A 11 4.96 -16.56 18.95
C VAL A 11 4.58 -17.04 20.36
N GLU A 12 4.78 -16.21 21.39
CA GLU A 12 4.50 -16.54 22.79
C GLU A 12 3.05 -16.14 23.12
N GLY A 13 2.13 -17.13 23.04
CA GLY A 13 0.67 -17.01 23.18
C GLY A 13 0.15 -16.59 24.57
N GLY A 14 0.81 -15.63 25.21
CA GLY A 14 0.29 -14.92 26.37
C GLY A 14 -0.81 -13.95 25.97
N LEU A 15 -1.27 -13.14 26.91
CA LEU A 15 -2.43 -12.29 26.70
C LEU A 15 -2.06 -10.84 26.31
N PRO A 16 -1.66 -10.48 25.06
CA PRO A 16 -1.20 -9.13 24.71
C PRO A 16 -2.15 -8.04 25.20
N LEU A 17 -1.59 -7.21 26.07
CA LEU A 17 -2.28 -6.22 26.88
C LEU A 17 -2.74 -5.03 26.01
N LYS A 18 -3.57 -4.15 26.58
CA LYS A 18 -4.00 -2.90 25.92
C LYS A 18 -2.81 -2.06 25.42
N ASN A 19 -1.63 -2.20 26.04
CA ASN A 19 -0.38 -1.56 25.62
C ASN A 19 0.27 -2.21 24.39
N GLU A 20 0.26 -3.53 24.24
CA GLU A 20 0.85 -4.19 23.06
C GLU A 20 0.10 -3.80 21.77
N LYS A 21 -1.25 -3.71 21.84
CA LYS A 21 -2.06 -3.23 20.71
C LYS A 21 -1.78 -1.77 20.34
N LYS A 22 -1.46 -0.93 21.33
CA LYS A 22 -0.99 0.44 21.09
C LYS A 22 0.38 0.46 20.43
N LYS A 23 1.34 -0.37 20.88
CA LYS A 23 2.68 -0.48 20.28
C LYS A 23 2.62 -0.90 18.80
N ALA A 24 1.89 -1.98 18.49
CA ALA A 24 1.77 -2.47 17.10
C ALA A 24 1.14 -1.43 16.16
N ALA A 25 0.12 -0.71 16.62
CA ALA A 25 -0.48 0.41 15.88
C ALA A 25 0.48 1.62 15.73
N ALA A 26 1.23 1.96 16.78
CA ALA A 26 2.19 3.05 16.77
C ALA A 26 3.37 2.78 15.82
N VAL A 27 3.92 1.57 15.80
CA VAL A 27 5.00 1.17 14.88
C VAL A 27 4.61 1.44 13.42
N ARG A 28 3.40 1.04 12.99
CA ARG A 28 2.92 1.32 11.63
C ARG A 28 2.79 2.82 11.37
N LEU A 29 2.27 3.59 12.32
CA LEU A 29 2.12 5.04 12.18
C LEU A 29 3.48 5.75 12.08
N ILE A 30 4.46 5.34 12.89
CA ILE A 30 5.84 5.86 12.85
C ILE A 30 6.45 5.61 11.47
N VAL A 31 6.41 4.37 10.97
CA VAL A 31 6.93 4.05 9.62
C VAL A 31 6.25 4.89 8.54
N GLN A 32 4.93 5.06 8.60
CA GLN A 32 4.18 5.89 7.64
C GLN A 32 4.62 7.36 7.68
N ILE A 33 4.81 7.94 8.87
CA ILE A 33 5.25 9.33 9.05
C ILE A 33 6.71 9.50 8.60
N SER A 34 7.62 8.60 9.03
CA SER A 34 9.03 8.65 8.66
C SER A 34 9.24 8.55 7.15
N VAL A 35 8.55 7.63 6.47
CA VAL A 35 8.65 7.52 5.00
C VAL A 35 8.01 8.74 4.33
N PHE A 36 6.84 9.20 4.75
CA PHE A 36 6.21 10.39 4.16
C PHE A 36 7.11 11.64 4.32
N PHE A 37 7.72 11.83 5.49
CA PHE A 37 8.66 12.92 5.75
C PHE A 37 9.91 12.81 4.86
N LEU A 38 10.49 11.62 4.69
CA LEU A 38 11.62 11.38 3.79
C LEU A 38 11.28 11.76 2.33
N VAL A 39 10.13 11.31 1.81
CA VAL A 39 9.71 11.65 0.44
C VAL A 39 9.40 13.15 0.31
N PHE A 40 8.82 13.77 1.35
CA PHE A 40 8.57 15.20 1.38
C PHE A 40 9.87 16.03 1.37
N LEU A 41 10.89 15.63 2.13
CA LEU A 41 12.21 16.28 2.08
C LEU A 41 12.84 16.20 0.69
N ILE A 42 12.73 15.05 0.00
CA ILE A 42 13.26 14.86 -1.36
C ILE A 42 12.47 15.71 -2.39
N ALA A 43 11.15 15.83 -2.23
CA ALA A 43 10.33 16.73 -3.05
C ALA A 43 10.74 18.21 -2.86
N VAL A 44 10.95 18.63 -1.61
CA VAL A 44 11.39 20.00 -1.27
C VAL A 44 12.82 20.26 -1.76
N SER A 45 13.74 19.29 -1.67
CA SER A 45 15.11 19.47 -2.15
C SER A 45 15.17 19.61 -3.68
N LYS A 46 14.36 18.85 -4.44
CA LYS A 46 14.24 19.05 -5.89
C LYS A 46 13.74 20.46 -6.22
N TRP A 47 12.72 20.94 -5.52
CA TRP A 47 12.18 22.29 -5.71
C TRP A 47 13.18 23.41 -5.37
N LEU A 48 14.02 23.21 -4.36
CA LEU A 48 15.12 24.13 -4.03
C LEU A 48 16.23 24.11 -5.09
N ALA A 49 16.56 22.94 -5.64
CA ALA A 49 17.52 22.79 -6.73
C ALA A 49 17.02 23.48 -8.03
N GLU A 50 15.73 23.38 -8.37
CA GLU A 50 15.10 24.14 -9.46
C GLU A 50 15.20 25.67 -9.28
N LYS A 51 15.39 26.14 -8.04
CA LYS A 51 15.62 27.56 -7.70
C LYS A 51 17.10 27.93 -7.54
N GLY A 52 18.02 27.04 -7.92
CA GLY A 52 19.47 27.30 -7.87
C GLY A 52 20.12 27.13 -6.49
N ILE A 53 19.39 26.60 -5.50
CA ILE A 53 19.94 26.29 -4.16
C ILE A 53 20.22 24.79 -4.09
N SER A 54 21.41 24.38 -4.52
CA SER A 54 21.85 22.98 -4.44
C SER A 54 22.28 22.62 -3.01
N ILE A 55 21.57 21.65 -2.40
CA ILE A 55 21.93 21.05 -1.12
C ILE A 55 22.68 19.74 -1.41
N PRO A 56 24.01 19.66 -1.24
CA PRO A 56 24.80 18.48 -1.62
C PRO A 56 24.56 17.24 -0.74
N LEU A 57 23.68 17.33 0.26
CA LEU A 57 23.41 16.27 1.24
C LEU A 57 22.44 15.18 0.73
N LEU A 58 21.77 15.42 -0.40
CA LEU A 58 20.90 14.44 -1.06
C LEU A 58 21.31 14.37 -2.53
N PRO A 59 21.75 13.21 -3.06
CA PRO A 59 21.93 13.05 -4.51
C PRO A 59 20.59 13.22 -5.23
N ASP A 60 20.60 13.32 -6.56
CA ASP A 60 19.42 13.44 -7.44
C ASP A 60 18.49 12.21 -7.40
N ALA A 61 17.90 11.99 -6.22
CA ALA A 61 16.99 10.91 -5.88
C ALA A 61 15.63 11.21 -6.50
N SER A 62 15.58 11.03 -7.83
CA SER A 62 14.35 11.12 -8.60
C SER A 62 13.22 10.36 -7.89
N LEU A 63 12.06 11.00 -7.74
CA LEU A 63 10.89 10.44 -7.04
C LEU A 63 10.42 9.09 -7.64
N HIS A 64 10.88 8.78 -8.86
CA HIS A 64 10.76 7.50 -9.55
C HIS A 64 11.49 6.34 -8.84
N ALA A 65 12.65 6.57 -8.22
CA ALA A 65 13.35 5.56 -7.43
C ALA A 65 12.49 5.04 -6.27
N ILE A 66 11.71 5.93 -5.64
CA ILE A 66 10.82 5.59 -4.51
C ILE A 66 9.52 4.93 -4.98
N CYS A 67 9.20 5.01 -6.28
CA CYS A 67 8.05 4.33 -6.89
C CYS A 67 8.51 3.08 -7.67
N PRO A 68 8.60 1.89 -7.03
CA PRO A 68 9.01 0.63 -7.67
C PRO A 68 8.15 0.17 -8.87
N PHE A 69 7.08 0.89 -9.23
CA PHE A 69 6.37 0.69 -10.49
C PHE A 69 7.23 1.05 -11.72
N GLY A 70 8.15 2.02 -11.60
CA GLY A 70 9.05 2.41 -12.70
C GLY A 70 9.92 1.25 -13.19
N GLY A 71 10.42 0.42 -12.27
CA GLY A 71 11.18 -0.79 -12.61
C GLY A 71 10.39 -1.81 -13.44
N VAL A 72 9.08 -1.95 -13.19
CA VAL A 72 8.21 -2.90 -13.91
C VAL A 72 8.08 -2.50 -15.39
N VAL A 73 7.90 -1.20 -15.62
CA VAL A 73 7.88 -0.60 -16.96
C VAL A 73 9.24 -0.76 -17.65
N THR A 74 10.33 -0.64 -16.88
CA THR A 74 11.71 -0.84 -17.39
C THR A 74 12.00 -2.29 -17.75
N ILE A 75 11.48 -3.29 -17.01
CA ILE A 75 11.62 -4.71 -17.37
C ILE A 75 10.99 -4.96 -18.75
N TYR A 76 9.80 -4.44 -18.98
CA TYR A 76 9.10 -4.67 -20.24
C TYR A 76 9.96 -4.19 -21.41
N GLU A 77 10.41 -2.93 -21.35
CA GLU A 77 11.29 -2.31 -22.35
C GLU A 77 12.60 -3.10 -22.53
N PHE A 78 13.30 -3.43 -21.44
CA PHE A 78 14.56 -4.17 -21.50
C PHE A 78 14.41 -5.56 -22.17
N VAL A 79 13.27 -6.23 -21.96
CA VAL A 79 12.99 -7.54 -22.56
C VAL A 79 12.54 -7.43 -24.03
N THR A 80 11.85 -6.35 -24.43
CA THR A 80 11.33 -6.20 -25.80
C THR A 80 12.26 -5.46 -26.76
N THR A 81 13.00 -4.45 -26.30
CA THR A 81 13.84 -3.58 -27.14
C THR A 81 15.32 -3.61 -26.76
N GLY A 82 15.69 -4.27 -25.65
CA GLY A 82 17.08 -4.31 -25.15
C GLY A 82 17.58 -2.98 -24.59
N GLY A 83 16.74 -1.95 -24.57
CA GLY A 83 17.08 -0.60 -24.12
C GLY A 83 16.73 -0.33 -22.66
N PHE A 84 17.37 0.68 -22.08
CA PHE A 84 16.95 1.29 -20.81
C PHE A 84 16.27 2.62 -21.10
N ILE A 85 15.12 2.86 -20.45
CA ILE A 85 14.44 4.15 -20.47
C ILE A 85 15.36 5.20 -19.82
N GLN A 86 15.80 6.20 -20.59
CA GLN A 86 16.86 7.15 -20.19
C GLN A 86 16.60 7.97 -18.91
N LYS A 87 15.40 7.90 -18.31
CA LYS A 87 15.06 8.54 -17.03
C LYS A 87 15.10 7.61 -15.81
N ILE A 88 15.52 6.35 -15.96
CA ILE A 88 15.44 5.33 -14.91
C ILE A 88 16.83 4.73 -14.62
N HIS A 89 17.46 5.20 -13.54
CA HIS A 89 18.71 4.63 -13.01
C HIS A 89 18.53 3.17 -12.54
N SER A 90 19.63 2.41 -12.56
CA SER A 90 19.73 1.00 -12.10
C SER A 90 19.16 0.73 -10.70
N SER A 91 19.10 1.76 -9.84
CA SER A 91 18.47 1.72 -8.51
C SER A 91 16.99 1.31 -8.53
N SER A 92 16.25 1.68 -9.57
CA SER A 92 14.81 1.36 -9.68
C SER A 92 14.57 -0.14 -9.94
N PHE A 93 15.51 -0.80 -10.63
CA PHE A 93 15.47 -2.25 -10.87
C PHE A 93 15.69 -3.02 -9.55
N VAL A 94 16.67 -2.61 -8.75
CA VAL A 94 16.93 -3.18 -7.42
C VAL A 94 15.73 -3.03 -6.50
N LEU A 95 15.12 -1.85 -6.43
CA LEU A 95 13.97 -1.58 -5.55
C LEU A 95 12.69 -2.33 -5.99
N MET A 96 12.51 -2.56 -7.29
CA MET A 96 11.45 -3.44 -7.79
C MET A 96 11.72 -4.91 -7.43
N ILE A 97 12.94 -5.43 -7.59
CA ILE A 97 13.28 -6.81 -7.17
C ILE A 97 13.01 -7.00 -5.67
N LEU A 98 13.49 -6.08 -4.83
CA LEU A 98 13.22 -6.08 -3.39
C LEU A 98 11.71 -5.97 -3.10
N GLY A 99 10.97 -5.17 -3.87
CA GLY A 99 9.51 -5.06 -3.79
C GLY A 99 8.78 -6.36 -4.14
N LEU A 100 9.24 -7.09 -5.16
CA LEU A 100 8.71 -8.39 -5.57
C LEU A 100 9.04 -9.48 -4.54
N ILE A 101 10.27 -9.52 -4.02
CA ILE A 101 10.65 -10.42 -2.92
C ILE A 101 9.78 -10.13 -1.69
N ALA A 102 9.61 -8.86 -1.30
CA ALA A 102 8.73 -8.49 -0.20
C ALA A 102 7.26 -8.88 -0.46
N ALA A 103 6.80 -8.82 -1.73
CA ALA A 103 5.47 -9.27 -2.13
C ALA A 103 5.28 -10.79 -2.06
N VAL A 104 6.32 -11.57 -2.41
CA VAL A 104 6.33 -13.03 -2.25
C VAL A 104 6.46 -13.44 -0.78
N LEU A 105 7.17 -12.69 0.05
CA LEU A 105 7.25 -12.97 1.48
C LEU A 105 5.95 -12.59 2.21
N PHE A 106 5.58 -11.31 2.21
CA PHE A 106 4.53 -10.75 3.08
C PHE A 106 3.24 -10.36 2.36
N GLY A 107 3.17 -10.51 1.04
CA GLY A 107 2.14 -9.87 0.21
C GLY A 107 2.43 -8.38 0.06
N THR A 108 1.40 -7.60 -0.29
CA THR A 108 1.56 -6.17 -0.65
C THR A 108 1.80 -5.21 0.53
N ILE A 109 2.74 -5.56 1.41
CA ILE A 109 3.11 -4.82 2.64
C ILE A 109 3.57 -3.39 2.34
N PHE A 110 4.21 -3.15 1.17
CA PHE A 110 4.58 -1.82 0.70
C PHE A 110 3.36 -0.87 0.68
N CYS A 111 2.22 -1.31 0.11
CA CYS A 111 1.00 -0.51 0.06
C CYS A 111 0.39 -0.25 1.45
N GLY A 112 0.63 -1.16 2.42
CA GLY A 112 0.16 -1.06 3.79
C GLY A 112 1.00 -0.15 4.69
N TYR A 113 2.32 -0.18 4.57
CA TYR A 113 3.25 0.45 5.51
C TYR A 113 4.10 1.57 4.89
N ILE A 114 4.59 1.41 3.66
CA ILE A 114 5.64 2.25 3.08
C ILE A 114 5.06 3.32 2.15
N CYS A 115 4.09 2.98 1.30
CA CYS A 115 3.55 3.85 0.27
C CYS A 115 3.01 5.19 0.85
N PRO A 116 3.66 6.33 0.59
CA PRO A 116 3.34 7.59 1.25
C PRO A 116 2.00 8.17 0.75
N PHE A 117 1.65 7.96 -0.51
CA PHE A 117 0.32 8.31 -1.06
C PHE A 117 -0.81 7.43 -0.49
N GLY A 118 -0.50 6.20 -0.09
CA GLY A 118 -1.43 5.35 0.66
C GLY A 118 -1.64 5.87 2.09
N SER A 119 -0.57 6.35 2.74
CA SER A 119 -0.62 6.99 4.06
C SER A 119 -1.41 8.30 4.02
N TYR A 120 -1.18 9.15 3.01
CA TYR A 120 -1.94 10.37 2.75
C TYR A 120 -3.45 10.10 2.67
N GLN A 121 -3.89 9.18 1.82
CA GLN A 121 -5.31 8.78 1.73
C GLN A 121 -5.86 8.20 3.04
N GLU A 122 -5.05 7.52 3.86
CA GLU A 122 -5.46 7.03 5.19
C GLU A 122 -5.61 8.18 6.21
N TRP A 123 -4.83 9.25 6.09
CA TRP A 123 -4.96 10.43 6.95
C TRP A 123 -6.18 11.27 6.55
N ILE A 124 -6.38 11.50 5.24
CA ILE A 124 -7.61 12.14 4.73
C ILE A 124 -8.84 11.29 5.08
N GLY A 125 -8.76 9.96 5.00
CA GLY A 125 -9.85 9.07 5.45
C GLY A 125 -10.16 9.16 6.95
N LYS A 126 -9.14 9.30 7.81
CA LYS A 126 -9.36 9.58 9.24
C LYS A 126 -10.07 10.92 9.48
N LEU A 127 -9.70 11.96 8.72
CA LEU A 127 -10.36 13.27 8.76
C LEU A 127 -11.81 13.17 8.27
N GLY A 128 -12.04 12.53 7.12
CA GLY A 128 -13.37 12.28 6.57
C GLY A 128 -14.29 11.48 7.50
N LYS A 129 -13.73 10.49 8.22
CA LYS A 129 -14.45 9.75 9.27
C LYS A 129 -14.83 10.62 10.48
N LYS A 130 -14.03 11.65 10.81
CA LYS A 130 -14.33 12.62 11.88
C LYS A 130 -15.39 13.64 11.44
N LEU A 131 -15.31 14.13 10.19
CA LEU A 131 -16.23 15.14 9.65
C LEU A 131 -17.58 14.55 9.20
N PHE A 132 -17.57 13.37 8.56
CA PHE A 132 -18.75 12.75 7.95
C PHE A 132 -19.02 11.32 8.45
N PRO A 133 -19.09 11.06 9.78
CA PRO A 133 -19.17 9.71 10.35
C PRO A 133 -20.38 8.90 9.88
N LYS A 134 -21.49 9.55 9.51
CA LYS A 134 -22.70 8.89 8.97
C LYS A 134 -22.56 8.44 7.51
N LYS A 135 -21.68 9.08 6.72
CA LYS A 135 -21.50 8.81 5.28
C LYS A 135 -20.22 8.02 4.95
N TYR A 136 -19.16 8.17 5.77
CA TYR A 136 -17.87 7.53 5.57
C TYR A 136 -17.96 6.01 5.40
N ASN A 137 -17.40 5.50 4.31
CA ASN A 137 -17.39 4.10 3.89
C ASN A 137 -18.79 3.43 3.77
N LYS A 138 -19.87 4.23 3.71
CA LYS A 138 -21.26 3.78 3.53
C LYS A 138 -21.88 4.22 2.21
N LEU A 139 -21.35 5.28 1.58
CA LEU A 139 -21.80 5.78 0.28
C LEU A 139 -21.63 4.77 -0.87
N MET A 140 -20.75 3.77 -0.70
CA MET A 140 -20.42 2.77 -1.71
C MET A 140 -21.05 1.42 -1.35
N PRO A 141 -22.11 0.97 -2.06
CA PRO A 141 -22.70 -0.34 -1.81
C PRO A 141 -21.76 -1.46 -2.27
N VAL A 142 -21.78 -2.58 -1.55
CA VAL A 142 -20.83 -3.71 -1.70
C VAL A 142 -20.75 -4.26 -3.14
N LYS A 143 -21.87 -4.21 -3.90
CA LYS A 143 -21.90 -4.63 -5.31
C LYS A 143 -21.02 -3.73 -6.19
N ILE A 144 -21.15 -2.40 -6.05
CA ILE A 144 -20.38 -1.41 -6.83
C ILE A 144 -18.90 -1.45 -6.40
N ASP A 145 -18.63 -1.45 -5.10
CA ASP A 145 -17.26 -1.58 -4.55
C ASP A 145 -16.57 -2.87 -5.06
N ARG A 146 -17.31 -3.97 -5.28
CA ARG A 146 -16.78 -5.20 -5.90
C ARG A 146 -16.42 -5.05 -7.38
N ILE A 147 -17.23 -4.35 -8.16
CA ILE A 147 -16.98 -4.13 -9.60
C ILE A 147 -15.82 -3.15 -9.79
N LEU A 148 -15.83 -2.01 -9.10
CA LEU A 148 -14.79 -0.97 -9.23
C LEU A 148 -13.39 -1.47 -8.84
N ARG A 149 -13.27 -2.49 -8.00
CA ARG A 149 -12.00 -3.18 -7.69
C ARG A 149 -11.33 -3.84 -8.89
N TYR A 150 -12.05 -4.13 -9.97
CA TYR A 150 -11.46 -4.67 -11.20
C TYR A 150 -10.90 -3.57 -12.11
N LEU A 151 -11.32 -2.30 -11.94
CA LEU A 151 -10.82 -1.18 -12.75
C LEU A 151 -9.30 -1.02 -12.64
N ARG A 152 -8.68 -1.28 -11.48
CA ARG A 152 -7.22 -1.20 -11.32
C ARG A 152 -6.46 -2.19 -12.21
N TYR A 153 -7.09 -3.29 -12.62
CA TYR A 153 -6.53 -4.25 -13.56
C TYR A 153 -6.69 -3.78 -15.01
N LEU A 154 -7.81 -3.13 -15.34
CA LEU A 154 -7.95 -2.43 -16.63
C LEU A 154 -6.93 -1.29 -16.75
N VAL A 155 -6.71 -0.51 -15.69
CA VAL A 155 -5.63 0.51 -15.66
C VAL A 155 -4.26 -0.14 -15.82
N LEU A 156 -3.97 -1.25 -15.13
CA LEU A 156 -2.70 -1.97 -15.31
C LEU A 156 -2.50 -2.43 -16.77
N ILE A 157 -3.50 -3.05 -17.39
CA ILE A 157 -3.45 -3.49 -18.79
C ILE A 157 -3.26 -2.29 -19.73
N MET A 158 -4.02 -1.21 -19.53
CA MET A 158 -3.93 0.02 -20.32
C MET A 158 -2.54 0.68 -20.21
N VAL A 159 -1.93 0.70 -19.02
CA VAL A 159 -0.59 1.25 -18.84
C VAL A 159 0.46 0.37 -19.50
N LEU A 160 0.40 -0.95 -19.34
CA LEU A 160 1.31 -1.88 -20.01
C LEU A 160 1.20 -1.77 -21.54
N TYR A 161 -0.01 -1.69 -22.09
CA TYR A 161 -0.25 -1.51 -23.52
C TYR A 161 0.26 -0.16 -24.04
N GLN A 162 -0.04 0.95 -23.36
CA GLN A 162 0.44 2.27 -23.79
C GLN A 162 1.96 2.39 -23.69
N THR A 163 2.59 1.83 -22.65
CA THR A 163 4.05 1.71 -22.57
C THR A 163 4.58 0.96 -23.79
N ALA A 164 4.03 -0.24 -24.08
CA ALA A 164 4.50 -1.09 -25.17
C ALA A 164 4.43 -0.43 -26.56
N VAL A 165 3.42 0.41 -26.80
CA VAL A 165 3.24 1.11 -28.09
C VAL A 165 4.05 2.41 -28.17
N SER A 166 4.26 3.11 -27.05
CA SER A 166 4.80 4.49 -27.07
C SER A 166 6.23 4.65 -26.51
N ALA A 167 6.78 3.61 -25.87
CA ALA A 167 8.04 3.64 -25.10
C ALA A 167 8.11 4.79 -24.05
N LYS A 168 6.96 5.32 -23.62
CA LYS A 168 6.82 6.47 -22.72
C LYS A 168 5.91 6.15 -21.54
N LEU A 169 6.22 6.72 -20.36
CA LEU A 169 5.36 6.64 -19.18
C LEU A 169 4.15 7.59 -19.29
N VAL A 170 3.22 7.31 -20.22
CA VAL A 170 1.99 8.11 -20.42
C VAL A 170 1.20 8.28 -19.10
N PHE A 171 1.24 7.27 -18.23
CA PHE A 171 0.58 7.27 -16.92
C PHE A 171 1.00 8.42 -15.99
N GLN A 172 2.22 8.97 -16.14
CA GLN A 172 2.71 10.09 -15.32
C GLN A 172 1.81 11.34 -15.43
N SER A 173 1.13 11.52 -16.57
CA SER A 173 0.19 12.62 -16.81
C SER A 173 -1.12 12.53 -16.02
N VAL A 174 -1.42 11.37 -15.41
CA VAL A 174 -2.67 11.11 -14.66
C VAL A 174 -2.41 10.53 -13.27
N ASP A 175 -1.15 10.41 -12.84
CA ASP A 175 -0.79 9.82 -11.56
C ASP A 175 -0.87 10.87 -10.42
N PRO A 176 -1.81 10.76 -9.47
CA PRO A 176 -1.91 11.66 -8.33
C PRO A 176 -0.75 11.47 -7.33
N TYR A 177 -0.01 10.35 -7.37
CA TYR A 177 1.26 10.25 -6.63
C TYR A 177 2.27 11.24 -7.20
N TYR A 178 2.45 11.27 -8.51
CA TYR A 178 3.38 12.18 -9.18
C TYR A 178 3.00 13.64 -8.91
N ALA A 179 1.72 14.00 -9.04
CA ALA A 179 1.23 15.35 -8.73
C ALA A 179 1.39 15.75 -7.25
N LEU A 180 1.24 14.83 -6.30
CA LEU A 180 1.38 15.16 -4.87
C LEU A 180 2.83 15.48 -4.50
N PHE A 181 3.80 14.74 -5.05
CA PHE A 181 5.22 14.91 -4.70
C PHE A 181 6.00 15.84 -5.64
N ASN A 182 5.42 16.24 -6.78
CA ASN A 182 5.96 17.30 -7.64
C ASN A 182 5.07 18.56 -7.62
N PHE A 183 4.22 18.72 -6.59
CA PHE A 183 3.24 19.82 -6.52
C PHE A 183 3.85 21.22 -6.66
N PHE A 184 5.12 21.38 -6.27
CA PHE A 184 5.85 22.64 -6.34
C PHE A 184 6.60 22.88 -7.65
N THR A 185 6.61 21.92 -8.58
CA THR A 185 7.30 22.03 -9.87
C THR A 185 6.30 22.26 -11.00
N ASN A 186 6.70 23.03 -12.03
CA ASN A 186 5.84 23.34 -13.18
C ASN A 186 5.80 22.23 -14.24
N GLU A 187 6.41 21.06 -13.98
CA GLU A 187 6.52 19.93 -14.91
C GLU A 187 5.27 19.03 -14.94
N VAL A 188 4.32 19.26 -14.04
CA VAL A 188 3.16 18.37 -13.81
C VAL A 188 1.97 18.77 -14.67
N ALA A 189 1.42 17.80 -15.42
CA ALA A 189 0.21 18.01 -16.23
C ALA A 189 -1.02 18.34 -15.37
N VAL A 190 -1.86 19.27 -15.85
CA VAL A 190 -3.11 19.71 -15.19
C VAL A 190 -4.03 18.53 -14.85
N SER A 191 -4.08 17.51 -15.72
CA SER A 191 -4.83 16.26 -15.51
C SER A 191 -4.42 15.50 -14.24
N ALA A 192 -3.15 15.52 -13.86
CA ALA A 192 -2.67 14.84 -12.65
C ALA A 192 -3.09 15.60 -11.37
N TYR A 193 -3.13 16.93 -11.42
CA TYR A 193 -3.69 17.76 -10.34
C TYR A 193 -5.20 17.57 -10.18
N ILE A 194 -5.96 17.51 -11.29
CA ILE A 194 -7.39 17.19 -11.26
C ILE A 194 -7.62 15.82 -10.63
N MET A 195 -6.86 14.80 -11.05
CA MET A 195 -6.94 13.46 -10.46
C MET A 195 -6.61 13.47 -8.96
N LEU A 196 -5.57 14.20 -8.54
CA LEU A 196 -5.22 14.35 -7.13
C LEU A 196 -6.37 14.97 -6.33
N GLY A 197 -6.95 16.08 -6.81
CA GLY A 197 -8.09 16.74 -6.18
C GLY A 197 -9.30 15.81 -6.03
N VAL A 198 -9.67 15.11 -7.10
CA VAL A 198 -10.77 14.12 -7.10
C VAL A 198 -10.50 12.99 -6.10
N ILE A 199 -9.29 12.43 -6.09
CA ILE A 199 -8.92 11.34 -5.15
C ILE A 199 -8.89 11.83 -3.70
N THR A 200 -8.44 13.06 -3.44
CA THR A 200 -8.46 13.66 -2.09
C THR A 200 -9.88 13.86 -1.59
N VAL A 201 -10.78 14.42 -2.41
CA VAL A 201 -12.20 14.57 -2.07
C VAL A 201 -12.86 13.21 -1.84
N LEU A 202 -12.64 12.23 -2.74
CA LEU A 202 -13.16 10.87 -2.56
C LEU A 202 -12.61 10.19 -1.30
N SER A 203 -11.37 10.50 -0.88
CA SER A 203 -10.76 9.95 0.33
C SER A 203 -11.44 10.44 1.62
N LEU A 204 -12.18 11.54 1.60
CA LEU A 204 -13.03 11.97 2.73
C LEU A 204 -14.25 11.05 2.92
N PHE A 205 -14.64 10.31 1.88
CA PHE A 205 -15.85 9.48 1.86
C PHE A 205 -15.56 7.98 1.81
N ILE A 206 -14.43 7.57 1.24
CA ILE A 206 -14.04 6.19 0.97
C ILE A 206 -12.61 5.99 1.50
N GLU A 207 -12.33 4.89 2.21
CA GLU A 207 -10.95 4.60 2.64
C GLU A 207 -10.10 4.18 1.42
N ARG A 208 -9.06 4.97 1.09
CA ARG A 208 -8.05 4.70 0.05
C ARG A 208 -8.62 4.38 -1.36
N PRO A 209 -9.42 5.29 -1.97
CA PRO A 209 -10.10 5.04 -3.25
C PRO A 209 -9.12 4.73 -4.40
N TRP A 210 -7.99 5.43 -4.50
CA TRP A 210 -6.99 5.17 -5.56
C TRP A 210 -6.38 3.78 -5.44
N CYS A 211 -5.94 3.40 -4.23
CA CYS A 211 -5.35 2.08 -3.99
C CYS A 211 -6.33 0.93 -4.24
N LYS A 212 -7.64 1.17 -4.07
CA LYS A 212 -8.69 0.17 -4.26
C LYS A 212 -9.16 0.04 -5.72
N TYR A 213 -9.21 1.15 -6.47
CA TYR A 213 -9.88 1.18 -7.78
C TYR A 213 -8.99 1.51 -8.97
N LEU A 214 -7.87 2.22 -8.82
CA LEU A 214 -7.12 2.76 -9.97
C LEU A 214 -5.62 2.45 -9.96
N CYS A 215 -5.01 2.19 -8.80
CA CYS A 215 -3.56 2.02 -8.69
C CYS A 215 -3.05 0.75 -9.42
N PRO A 216 -2.30 0.87 -10.54
CA PRO A 216 -1.82 -0.29 -11.30
C PRO A 216 -0.75 -1.07 -10.53
N TYR A 217 0.13 -0.39 -9.78
CA TYR A 217 1.13 -1.03 -8.94
C TYR A 217 0.51 -1.90 -7.83
N GLY A 218 -0.57 -1.42 -7.20
CA GLY A 218 -1.34 -2.19 -6.23
C GLY A 218 -2.10 -3.37 -6.83
N ALA A 219 -2.46 -3.28 -8.12
CA ALA A 219 -3.02 -4.39 -8.89
C ALA A 219 -1.98 -5.49 -9.14
N LEU A 220 -0.80 -5.10 -9.63
CA LEU A 220 0.34 -5.97 -9.93
C LEU A 220 0.83 -6.70 -8.67
N LEU A 221 1.23 -5.97 -7.63
CA LEU A 221 1.67 -6.60 -6.37
C LEU A 221 0.56 -7.50 -5.79
N GLY A 222 -0.71 -7.12 -5.99
CA GLY A 222 -1.87 -7.87 -5.52
C GLY A 222 -1.94 -9.30 -6.03
N LEU A 223 -1.34 -9.60 -7.19
CA LEU A 223 -1.24 -10.94 -7.78
C LEU A 223 -0.41 -11.91 -6.92
N PHE A 224 0.50 -11.41 -6.09
CA PHE A 224 1.35 -12.22 -5.22
C PHE A 224 0.68 -12.58 -3.87
N ASN A 225 -0.42 -11.92 -3.50
CA ASN A 225 -1.14 -12.17 -2.23
C ASN A 225 -1.66 -13.62 -2.01
N PRO A 226 -2.06 -14.40 -3.04
CA PRO A 226 -2.46 -15.79 -2.87
C PRO A 226 -1.28 -16.73 -2.57
N ILE A 227 -0.12 -16.45 -3.17
CA ILE A 227 1.07 -17.30 -3.11
C ILE A 227 1.99 -16.97 -1.93
N ARG A 228 1.95 -15.74 -1.39
CA ARG A 228 2.87 -15.24 -0.35
C ARG A 228 3.17 -16.20 0.80
N ILE A 229 4.40 -16.24 1.31
CA ILE A 229 4.79 -17.21 2.37
C ILE A 229 4.07 -16.92 3.70
N PHE A 230 4.14 -15.67 4.18
CA PHE A 230 3.52 -15.22 5.42
C PHE A 230 2.05 -14.85 5.18
N LYS A 231 1.15 -15.82 5.36
CA LYS A 231 -0.30 -15.64 5.12
C LYS A 231 -1.01 -15.19 6.39
N ILE A 232 -1.91 -14.22 6.26
CA ILE A 232 -2.86 -13.88 7.33
C ILE A 232 -3.91 -14.99 7.38
N ARG A 233 -4.09 -15.60 8.56
CA ARG A 233 -5.01 -16.70 8.81
C ARG A 233 -5.99 -16.37 9.91
N ARG A 234 -7.19 -16.91 9.80
CA ARG A 234 -8.19 -16.90 10.86
C ARG A 234 -8.35 -18.30 11.42
N ILE A 235 -8.07 -18.47 12.71
CA ILE A 235 -8.37 -19.70 13.45
C ILE A 235 -9.87 -19.67 13.75
N LYS A 236 -10.60 -20.72 13.35
CA LYS A 236 -12.07 -20.76 13.50
C LYS A 236 -12.46 -20.93 14.97
N ASN A 237 -11.73 -21.78 15.69
CA ASN A 237 -12.05 -22.21 17.06
C ASN A 237 -12.00 -21.04 18.07
N THR A 238 -11.01 -20.15 17.96
CA THR A 238 -10.87 -18.96 18.81
C THR A 238 -11.77 -17.78 18.39
N CYS A 239 -12.54 -17.90 17.30
CA CYS A 239 -13.22 -16.77 16.68
C CYS A 239 -14.69 -16.60 17.10
N ILE A 240 -14.94 -15.65 18.01
CA ILE A 240 -16.28 -15.26 18.52
C ILE A 240 -17.20 -14.54 17.51
N GLY A 241 -16.98 -14.68 16.19
CA GLY A 241 -17.89 -14.15 15.15
C GLY A 241 -18.09 -12.63 15.07
N CYS A 242 -17.41 -11.81 15.88
CA CYS A 242 -17.73 -10.38 16.08
C CYS A 242 -17.58 -9.42 14.86
N LYS A 243 -17.16 -9.91 13.68
CA LYS A 243 -16.94 -9.14 12.43
C LYS A 243 -16.14 -7.83 12.59
N LYS A 244 -15.25 -7.75 13.60
CA LYS A 244 -14.41 -6.56 13.83
C LYS A 244 -13.29 -6.47 12.80
N CYS A 245 -12.73 -7.61 12.39
CA CYS A 245 -11.70 -7.72 11.36
C CYS A 245 -12.14 -7.17 9.99
N ASP A 246 -13.41 -7.35 9.61
CA ASP A 246 -13.99 -6.80 8.37
C ASP A 246 -14.12 -5.27 8.48
N ARG A 247 -14.69 -4.80 9.59
CA ARG A 247 -14.95 -3.37 9.86
C ARG A 247 -13.69 -2.50 9.98
N VAL A 248 -12.54 -3.09 10.28
CA VAL A 248 -11.23 -2.39 10.31
C VAL A 248 -10.41 -2.60 9.03
N CYS A 249 -10.90 -3.38 8.06
CA CYS A 249 -10.19 -3.59 6.81
C CYS A 249 -10.32 -2.35 5.91
N PRO A 250 -9.23 -1.60 5.62
CA PRO A 250 -9.30 -0.41 4.75
C PRO A 250 -9.77 -0.76 3.33
N MET A 251 -9.55 -2.01 2.93
CA MET A 251 -9.89 -2.52 1.61
C MET A 251 -11.26 -3.22 1.60
N ASN A 252 -12.10 -3.08 2.64
CA ASN A 252 -13.42 -3.71 2.75
C ASN A 252 -13.41 -5.22 2.37
N ILE A 253 -12.41 -5.97 2.85
CA ILE A 253 -12.30 -7.42 2.61
C ILE A 253 -13.04 -8.15 3.72
N GLU A 254 -13.87 -9.13 3.36
CA GLU A 254 -14.44 -10.07 4.32
C GLU A 254 -13.34 -11.02 4.81
N VAL A 255 -12.88 -10.78 6.04
CA VAL A 255 -11.88 -11.57 6.78
C VAL A 255 -12.60 -12.62 7.64
N SER A 256 -13.78 -12.32 8.20
CA SER A 256 -14.54 -13.27 9.02
C SER A 256 -14.98 -14.52 8.27
N GLY A 257 -15.34 -14.40 6.99
CA GLY A 257 -15.76 -15.54 6.16
C GLY A 257 -14.62 -16.45 5.71
N LYS A 258 -13.34 -16.02 5.81
CA LYS A 258 -12.19 -16.70 5.19
C LYS A 258 -11.27 -17.34 6.24
N LYS A 259 -10.75 -18.55 5.97
CA LYS A 259 -9.69 -19.21 6.79
C LYS A 259 -8.30 -18.64 6.50
N ILE A 260 -8.02 -18.31 5.23
CA ILE A 260 -6.74 -17.75 4.77
C ILE A 260 -7.04 -16.55 3.87
N ILE A 261 -6.40 -15.41 4.11
CA ILE A 261 -6.61 -14.19 3.33
C ILE A 261 -5.68 -14.19 2.11
N ARG A 262 -6.20 -14.77 1.02
CA ARG A 262 -5.61 -14.80 -0.33
C ARG A 262 -6.13 -13.68 -1.25
N ASP A 263 -6.85 -12.71 -0.70
CA ASP A 263 -7.54 -11.68 -1.46
C ASP A 263 -6.55 -10.76 -2.19
N LEU A 264 -6.72 -10.57 -3.51
CA LEU A 264 -5.81 -9.75 -4.32
C LEU A 264 -5.78 -8.29 -3.87
N GLN A 265 -6.82 -7.81 -3.19
CA GLN A 265 -6.91 -6.45 -2.65
C GLN A 265 -6.22 -6.28 -1.29
N CYS A 266 -5.68 -7.36 -0.68
CA CYS A 266 -5.13 -7.32 0.67
C CYS A 266 -3.79 -6.55 0.73
N ILE A 267 -3.82 -5.29 1.17
CA ILE A 267 -2.63 -4.41 1.33
C ILE A 267 -1.67 -4.79 2.49
N SER A 268 -1.72 -6.03 2.99
CA SER A 268 -0.97 -6.57 4.14
C SER A 268 -0.76 -5.59 5.31
N CYS A 269 -1.75 -4.73 5.60
CA CYS A 269 -1.61 -3.65 6.58
C CYS A 269 -1.79 -4.07 8.06
N HIS A 270 -2.04 -5.36 8.28
CA HIS A 270 -2.24 -6.04 9.58
C HIS A 270 -3.27 -5.42 10.54
N LYS A 271 -4.04 -4.40 10.15
CA LYS A 271 -5.16 -3.83 10.95
C LYS A 271 -6.12 -4.89 11.50
N CYS A 272 -6.33 -6.00 10.80
CA CYS A 272 -7.26 -7.06 11.18
C CYS A 272 -6.70 -8.11 12.17
N THR A 273 -5.40 -8.11 12.48
CA THR A 273 -4.79 -9.13 13.36
C THR A 273 -5.23 -8.99 14.83
N SER A 274 -4.96 -10.02 15.62
CA SER A 274 -5.14 -10.00 17.08
C SER A 274 -4.28 -8.93 17.77
N GLU A 275 -3.10 -8.66 17.23
CA GLU A 275 -2.18 -7.63 17.74
C GLU A 275 -2.64 -6.19 17.50
N VAL A 276 -3.61 -5.96 16.62
CA VAL A 276 -4.08 -4.59 16.33
C VAL A 276 -5.56 -4.40 16.70
N SER A 277 -6.46 -5.25 16.20
CA SER A 277 -7.91 -5.01 16.34
C SER A 277 -8.74 -6.17 16.86
N CYS A 278 -8.41 -7.44 16.57
CA CYS A 278 -9.26 -8.55 17.02
C CYS A 278 -9.36 -8.52 18.56
N PRO A 279 -10.55 -8.66 19.17
CA PRO A 279 -10.65 -8.65 20.63
C PRO A 279 -9.99 -9.90 21.22
N VAL A 280 -10.23 -11.06 20.59
CA VAL A 280 -9.66 -12.36 20.96
C VAL A 280 -8.27 -12.53 20.33
N LYS A 281 -7.44 -13.25 21.07
CA LYS A 281 -6.02 -13.45 20.83
C LYS A 281 -5.81 -14.72 20.02
N ASP A 282 -4.71 -14.78 19.29
CA ASP A 282 -4.37 -15.91 18.41
C ASP A 282 -5.54 -16.36 17.52
N THR A 283 -6.29 -15.36 17.05
CA THR A 283 -7.51 -15.55 16.25
C THR A 283 -7.28 -15.12 14.82
N VAL A 284 -6.58 -13.99 14.63
CA VAL A 284 -6.14 -13.54 13.31
C VAL A 284 -4.64 -13.30 13.38
N VAL A 285 -3.89 -14.30 12.91
CA VAL A 285 -2.42 -14.40 13.04
C VAL A 285 -1.75 -14.38 11.66
N ILE A 286 -0.44 -14.19 11.64
CA ILE A 286 0.39 -14.29 10.44
C ILE A 286 1.23 -15.55 10.59
N SER A 287 1.12 -16.52 9.67
CA SER A 287 1.94 -17.74 9.75
C SER A 287 2.35 -18.31 8.39
N THR A 288 3.51 -18.94 8.40
CA THR A 288 4.05 -19.83 7.36
C THR A 288 3.40 -21.22 7.48
N GLY A 289 3.42 -22.05 6.43
CA GLY A 289 3.00 -23.48 6.55
C GLY A 289 1.49 -23.77 6.61
N LYS A 290 1.09 -25.02 6.88
CA LYS A 290 -0.35 -25.41 6.99
C LYS A 290 -0.85 -25.32 8.43
N GLU A 291 0.03 -25.53 9.42
CA GLU A 291 -0.23 -25.34 10.84
C GLU A 291 -0.39 -23.85 11.19
N GLY A 292 -1.63 -23.40 11.19
CA GLY A 292 -2.10 -22.38 12.14
C GLY A 292 -2.82 -23.09 13.28
N VAL A 293 -2.12 -24.01 13.94
CA VAL A 293 -2.60 -24.76 15.11
C VAL A 293 -1.67 -24.38 16.23
N LEU A 294 -2.22 -23.72 17.26
CA LEU A 294 -1.63 -23.78 18.59
C LEU A 294 -1.67 -25.25 18.98
N SER A 295 -0.52 -25.92 19.01
CA SER A 295 -0.41 -27.20 19.69
C SER A 295 -0.63 -26.94 21.17
N GLU A 296 -1.74 -27.44 21.70
CA GLU A 296 -1.90 -27.58 23.14
C GLU A 296 -0.79 -28.50 23.66
N ASN A 297 -0.07 -28.02 24.67
CA ASN A 297 0.68 -28.74 25.70
C ASN A 297 0.92 -27.74 26.84
#